data_AF-J3CXY4-F1
#
_entry.id   AF-J3CXY4-F1
#
_cell.length_a   1.000
_cell.length_b   1.000
_cell.length_c   1.000
_cell.angle_alpha   90.00
_cell.angle_beta   90.00
_cell.angle_gamma   90.00
#
_symmetry.space_group_name_H-M   'P 1'
#
loop_
_entity.id
_entity.type
_entity.pdbx_description
1 polymer ?
#
loop_
_entity_poly.entity_id
_entity_poly.type
_entity_poly.pdbx_seq_one_letter_code
_entity_poly.pdbx_strand_id
1 'polypeptide(L)'
;MRLSMSIHLTNRIHTFLLLFLVLLTQPAFAENWITYYQIGNDQYAIDADSIRRTDALVKYRSGIVGMVASVVDMQADCTARTRGQMPDPRMNSTYVGTLGGEEVATVCKLADARPEAVAKALSNSPNIGPRKPELLKLEEVRHFCDGVMGSIGAGNLAGTMPQIQSHLSATPKRLKELNDALGSWYIATLVQLGDAQGSEFVKQDGFSNTLLRLTYIAKYERGATRWIFLFYKQSEGWGLIDVGSDANLQAVLEK
;
A
#
# COMPACT_ATOMS: atom_id res chain seq x y z
N MET A 1 67.74 -40.06 1.99
CA MET A 1 66.36 -40.27 1.51
C MET A 1 65.42 -39.49 2.42
N ARG A 2 64.91 -38.34 1.97
CA ARG A 2 63.88 -37.55 2.67
C ARG A 2 62.64 -37.59 1.79
N LEU A 3 61.55 -38.17 2.31
CA LEU A 3 60.24 -38.18 1.68
C LEU A 3 59.56 -36.84 1.97
N SER A 4 59.31 -36.06 0.92
CA SER A 4 58.46 -34.86 0.95
C SER A 4 57.03 -35.30 0.64
N MET A 5 56.11 -35.07 1.57
CA MET A 5 54.70 -35.43 1.45
C MET A 5 53.88 -34.15 1.34
N SER A 6 53.56 -33.76 0.09
CA SER A 6 52.64 -32.66 -0.22
C SER A 6 51.19 -33.15 -0.04
N ILE A 7 50.44 -32.48 0.83
CA ILE A 7 48.99 -32.64 0.96
C ILE A 7 48.32 -31.47 0.23
N HIS A 8 47.75 -31.75 -0.93
CA HIS A 8 46.80 -30.87 -1.61
C HIS A 8 45.42 -31.09 -0.98
N LEU A 9 44.93 -30.11 -0.22
CA LEU A 9 43.53 -30.07 0.22
C LEU A 9 42.68 -29.38 -0.86
N THR A 10 41.60 -30.08 -1.19
CA THR A 10 40.77 -29.97 -2.38
C THR A 10 39.73 -28.86 -2.29
N ASN A 11 39.71 -28.05 -3.34
CA ASN A 11 38.72 -27.01 -3.63
C ASN A 11 37.46 -27.67 -4.24
N ARG A 12 36.43 -27.97 -3.44
CA ARG A 12 35.11 -28.47 -3.92
C ARG A 12 33.96 -28.14 -2.96
N ILE A 13 33.55 -26.88 -2.86
CA ILE A 13 32.22 -26.51 -2.30
C ILE A 13 31.69 -25.24 -3.01
N HIS A 14 31.41 -25.28 -4.31
CA HIS A 14 30.82 -24.11 -5.02
C HIS A 14 29.81 -24.49 -6.10
N THR A 15 29.05 -25.58 -5.93
CA THR A 15 28.06 -25.99 -6.94
C THR A 15 26.86 -26.71 -6.34
N PHE A 16 26.15 -26.10 -5.39
CA PHE A 16 24.86 -26.64 -4.92
C PHE A 16 23.87 -25.60 -4.39
N LEU A 17 23.96 -24.34 -4.83
CA LEU A 17 23.08 -23.25 -4.37
C LEU A 17 22.55 -22.40 -5.52
N LEU A 18 21.92 -23.03 -6.51
CA LEU A 18 21.35 -22.33 -7.68
C LEU A 18 20.03 -22.95 -8.19
N LEU A 19 19.30 -23.62 -7.31
CA LEU A 19 17.94 -24.11 -7.55
C LEU A 19 17.12 -23.83 -6.29
N PHE A 20 15.91 -23.27 -6.43
CA PHE A 20 15.03 -22.72 -5.37
C PHE A 20 15.21 -21.24 -5.02
N LEU A 21 15.03 -20.35 -6.00
CA LEU A 21 14.36 -19.07 -5.71
C LEU A 21 13.56 -18.56 -6.91
N VAL A 22 12.73 -19.41 -7.50
CA VAL A 22 11.55 -18.93 -8.23
C VAL A 22 10.48 -18.66 -7.16
N LEU A 23 10.67 -17.56 -6.42
CA LEU A 23 9.56 -16.96 -5.69
C LEU A 23 8.55 -16.56 -6.76
N LEU A 24 7.44 -17.28 -6.80
CA LEU A 24 6.21 -16.91 -7.48
C LEU A 24 5.82 -15.52 -7.00
N THR A 25 6.36 -14.49 -7.66
CA THR A 25 5.82 -13.13 -7.57
C THR A 25 4.46 -13.23 -8.23
N GLN A 26 3.44 -13.55 -7.43
CA GLN A 26 2.08 -13.38 -7.88
C GLN A 26 1.98 -11.93 -8.38
N PRO A 27 1.51 -11.69 -9.61
CA PRO A 27 1.35 -10.33 -10.09
C PRO A 27 0.50 -9.59 -9.07
N ALA A 28 1.03 -8.50 -8.53
CA ALA A 28 0.27 -7.59 -7.70
C ALA A 28 -0.84 -7.02 -8.60
N PHE A 29 -2.01 -7.65 -8.56
CA PHE A 29 -3.20 -7.15 -9.23
C PHE A 29 -3.42 -5.73 -8.71
N ALA A 30 -3.54 -4.76 -9.62
CA ALA A 30 -3.96 -3.41 -9.27
C ALA A 30 -5.40 -3.54 -8.80
N GLU A 31 -5.62 -3.62 -7.49
CA GLU A 31 -6.94 -3.95 -6.96
C GLU A 31 -7.90 -2.79 -7.19
N ASN A 32 -8.98 -3.08 -7.91
CA ASN A 32 -9.92 -2.10 -8.41
C ASN A 32 -11.16 -2.09 -7.49
N TRP A 33 -10.99 -1.50 -6.31
CA TRP A 33 -11.98 -1.57 -5.24
C TRP A 33 -13.18 -0.65 -5.51
N ILE A 34 -14.37 -1.24 -5.56
CA ILE A 34 -15.67 -0.54 -5.66
C ILE A 34 -16.39 -0.65 -4.33
N THR A 35 -16.58 0.49 -3.65
CA THR A 35 -17.35 0.56 -2.40
C THR A 35 -18.82 0.32 -2.66
N TYR A 36 -19.45 -0.56 -1.88
CA TYR A 36 -20.86 -0.91 -2.02
C TYR A 36 -21.68 -0.65 -0.75
N TYR A 37 -21.03 -0.51 0.41
CA TYR A 37 -21.72 -0.28 1.68
C TYR A 37 -20.81 0.42 2.70
N GLN A 38 -21.40 1.10 3.67
CA GLN A 38 -20.68 1.76 4.77
C GLN A 38 -21.41 1.52 6.10
N ILE A 39 -20.67 1.13 7.13
CA ILE A 39 -21.17 1.01 8.51
C ILE A 39 -20.24 1.81 9.41
N GLY A 40 -20.73 2.92 9.96
CA GLY A 40 -19.87 3.85 10.70
C GLY A 40 -18.74 4.38 9.81
N ASN A 41 -17.50 4.13 10.21
CA ASN A 41 -16.31 4.52 9.46
C ASN A 41 -15.79 3.42 8.50
N ASP A 42 -16.36 2.22 8.56
CA ASP A 42 -15.91 1.09 7.75
C ASP A 42 -16.57 1.11 6.38
N GLN A 43 -15.75 1.11 5.33
CA GLN A 43 -16.18 1.04 3.95
C GLN A 43 -15.97 -0.38 3.42
N TYR A 44 -17.04 -1.01 2.96
CA TYR A 44 -16.98 -2.34 2.37
C TYR A 44 -16.90 -2.22 0.85
N ALA A 45 -15.97 -2.98 0.27
CA ALA A 45 -15.68 -2.91 -1.16
C ALA A 45 -15.57 -4.30 -1.79
N ILE A 46 -15.75 -4.32 -3.11
CA ILE A 46 -15.54 -5.45 -4.00
C ILE A 46 -14.36 -5.12 -4.90
N ASP A 47 -13.43 -6.05 -5.08
CA ASP A 47 -12.39 -5.91 -6.09
C ASP A 47 -12.98 -6.24 -7.47
N ALA A 48 -13.25 -5.23 -8.29
CA ALA A 48 -13.88 -5.38 -9.60
C ALA A 48 -13.07 -6.29 -10.53
N ASP A 49 -11.74 -6.27 -10.39
CA ASP A 49 -10.84 -7.04 -11.26
C ASP A 49 -10.85 -8.53 -10.90
N SER A 50 -11.39 -8.90 -9.73
CA SER A 50 -11.60 -10.29 -9.33
C SER A 50 -12.92 -10.90 -9.82
N ILE A 51 -13.84 -10.09 -10.34
CA ILE A 51 -15.19 -10.55 -10.71
C ILE A 51 -15.12 -11.52 -11.89
N ARG A 52 -15.57 -12.76 -11.69
CA ARG A 52 -15.62 -13.80 -12.72
C ARG A 52 -16.98 -14.50 -12.68
N ARG A 53 -17.70 -14.49 -13.80
CA ARG A 53 -18.93 -15.30 -13.95
C ARG A 53 -18.55 -16.73 -14.31
N THR A 54 -19.10 -17.71 -13.58
CA THR A 54 -18.95 -19.14 -13.83
C THR A 54 -20.33 -19.76 -13.72
N ASP A 55 -20.94 -20.08 -14.87
CA ASP A 55 -22.32 -20.55 -14.95
C ASP A 55 -23.31 -19.58 -14.27
N ALA A 56 -24.08 -20.07 -13.31
CA ALA A 56 -25.03 -19.28 -12.53
C ALA A 56 -24.36 -18.41 -11.44
N LEU A 57 -23.10 -18.68 -11.11
CA LEU A 57 -22.40 -18.03 -10.01
C LEU A 57 -21.47 -16.92 -10.48
N VAL A 58 -21.26 -15.95 -9.60
CA VAL A 58 -20.26 -14.89 -9.74
C VAL A 58 -19.26 -15.01 -8.60
N LYS A 59 -17.98 -15.20 -8.93
CA LYS A 59 -16.86 -15.26 -7.98
C LYS A 59 -16.17 -13.90 -7.92
N TYR A 60 -15.75 -13.48 -6.74
CA TYR A 60 -15.15 -12.16 -6.50
C TYR A 60 -14.44 -12.13 -5.15
N ARG A 61 -13.66 -11.07 -4.91
CA ARG A 61 -13.07 -10.73 -3.62
C ARG A 61 -13.82 -9.55 -3.01
N SER A 62 -14.10 -9.62 -1.72
CA SER A 62 -14.68 -8.51 -0.95
C SER A 62 -13.89 -8.30 0.34
N GLY A 63 -13.89 -7.07 0.86
CA GLY A 63 -13.22 -6.73 2.10
C GLY A 63 -13.55 -5.31 2.57
N ILE A 64 -12.91 -4.89 3.65
CA ILE A 64 -12.98 -3.54 4.19
C ILE A 64 -11.82 -2.72 3.60
N VAL A 65 -12.12 -1.55 3.06
CA VAL A 65 -11.13 -0.63 2.46
C VAL A 65 -10.07 -0.28 3.51
N GLY A 66 -8.80 -0.43 3.16
CA GLY A 66 -7.67 -0.14 4.05
C GLY A 66 -7.30 -1.29 5.00
N MET A 67 -8.03 -2.41 5.00
CA MET A 67 -7.73 -3.59 5.82
C MET A 67 -7.44 -4.84 4.98
N VAL A 68 -6.17 -5.04 4.60
CA VAL A 68 -5.75 -6.17 3.75
C VAL A 68 -6.13 -7.54 4.35
N ALA A 69 -6.10 -7.68 5.68
CA ALA A 69 -6.47 -8.92 6.37
C ALA A 69 -7.97 -9.27 6.30
N SER A 70 -8.81 -8.37 5.79
CA SER A 70 -10.26 -8.57 5.68
C SER A 70 -10.71 -9.03 4.30
N VAL A 71 -9.78 -9.19 3.35
CA VAL A 71 -10.10 -9.63 1.99
C VAL A 71 -10.43 -11.11 1.98
N VAL A 72 -11.64 -11.45 1.53
CA VAL A 72 -12.15 -12.81 1.44
C VAL A 72 -12.63 -13.11 0.03
N ASP A 73 -12.37 -14.34 -0.43
CA ASP A 73 -12.96 -14.87 -1.65
C ASP A 73 -14.43 -15.20 -1.41
N MET A 74 -15.29 -14.71 -2.28
CA MET A 74 -16.74 -14.79 -2.19
C MET A 74 -17.32 -15.36 -3.47
N GLN A 75 -18.51 -15.92 -3.36
CA GLN A 75 -19.34 -16.27 -4.49
C GLN A 75 -20.78 -15.81 -4.25
N ALA A 76 -21.48 -15.43 -5.33
CA ALA A 76 -22.86 -15.00 -5.31
C ALA A 76 -23.67 -15.71 -6.40
N ASP A 77 -24.91 -16.08 -6.09
CA ASP A 77 -25.92 -16.45 -7.07
C ASP A 77 -26.87 -15.26 -7.24
N CYS A 78 -26.82 -14.64 -8.41
CA CYS A 78 -27.60 -13.44 -8.73
C CYS A 78 -29.10 -13.71 -8.84
N THR A 79 -29.48 -14.94 -9.21
CA THR A 79 -30.88 -15.33 -9.39
C THR A 79 -31.48 -15.72 -8.05
N ALA A 80 -30.77 -16.57 -7.30
CA ALA A 80 -31.21 -17.01 -5.98
C ALA A 80 -31.03 -15.95 -4.88
N ARG A 81 -30.30 -14.86 -5.18
CA ARG A 81 -29.92 -13.81 -4.21
C ARG A 81 -29.28 -14.41 -2.96
N THR A 82 -28.28 -15.25 -3.19
CA THR A 82 -27.51 -15.87 -2.13
C THR A 82 -26.02 -15.55 -2.29
N ARG A 83 -25.28 -15.62 -1.18
CA ARG A 83 -23.81 -15.51 -1.18
C ARG A 83 -23.17 -16.46 -0.19
N GLY A 84 -21.92 -16.80 -0.44
CA GLY A 84 -21.10 -17.64 0.43
C GLY A 84 -19.63 -17.24 0.34
N GLN A 85 -18.88 -17.53 1.40
CA GLN A 85 -17.44 -17.34 1.43
C GLN A 85 -16.77 -18.61 0.92
N MET A 86 -15.86 -18.49 -0.04
CA MET A 86 -15.12 -19.64 -0.55
C MET A 86 -14.04 -20.10 0.46
N PRO A 87 -13.72 -21.41 0.51
CA PRO A 87 -14.23 -22.51 -0.32
C PRO A 87 -15.51 -23.16 0.21
N ASP A 88 -16.20 -22.57 1.20
CA ASP A 88 -17.41 -23.14 1.78
C ASP A 88 -18.55 -23.16 0.73
N PRO A 89 -19.16 -24.32 0.44
CA PRO A 89 -20.26 -24.41 -0.53
C PRO A 89 -21.57 -23.82 0.01
N ARG A 90 -21.67 -23.50 1.31
CA ARG A 90 -22.88 -22.95 1.91
C ARG A 90 -23.16 -21.54 1.39
N MET A 91 -24.36 -21.38 0.85
CA MET A 91 -24.87 -20.10 0.37
C MET A 91 -26.00 -19.63 1.29
N ASN A 92 -25.92 -18.39 1.76
CA ASN A 92 -26.93 -17.78 2.61
C ASN A 92 -27.75 -16.77 1.80
N SER A 93 -29.07 -16.79 1.98
CA SER A 93 -29.97 -15.80 1.38
C SER A 93 -29.63 -14.39 1.88
N THR A 94 -29.71 -13.44 0.95
CA THR A 94 -29.51 -12.02 1.25
C THR A 94 -30.77 -11.23 0.96
N TYR A 95 -30.88 -10.08 1.62
CA TYR A 95 -32.03 -9.18 1.50
C TYR A 95 -31.54 -7.77 1.17
N VAL A 96 -32.25 -7.08 0.29
CA VAL A 96 -31.98 -5.68 -0.05
C VAL A 96 -31.96 -4.82 1.22
N GLY A 97 -31.04 -3.86 1.30
CA GLY A 97 -30.83 -3.02 2.48
C GLY A 97 -29.93 -3.63 3.57
N THR A 98 -29.58 -4.92 3.47
CA THR A 98 -28.55 -5.53 4.32
C THR A 98 -27.18 -5.45 3.62
N LEU A 99 -26.09 -5.47 4.40
CA LEU A 99 -24.73 -5.58 3.85
C LEU A 99 -24.62 -6.73 2.83
N GLY A 100 -25.23 -7.88 3.18
CA GLY A 100 -25.34 -9.05 2.34
C GLY A 100 -25.99 -8.78 0.98
N GLY A 101 -27.12 -8.07 1.00
CA GLY A 101 -27.91 -7.77 -0.19
C GLY A 101 -27.26 -6.74 -1.09
N GLU A 102 -26.68 -5.68 -0.52
CA GLU A 102 -26.00 -4.64 -1.29
C GLU A 102 -24.73 -5.18 -1.97
N GLU A 103 -23.99 -6.09 -1.31
CA GLU A 103 -22.85 -6.79 -1.92
C GLU A 103 -23.29 -7.61 -3.14
N VAL A 104 -24.33 -8.45 -2.99
CA VAL A 104 -24.84 -9.30 -4.08
C VAL A 104 -25.40 -8.45 -5.22
N ALA A 105 -26.18 -7.41 -4.92
CA ALA A 105 -26.73 -6.51 -5.93
C ALA A 105 -25.61 -5.82 -6.74
N THR A 106 -24.57 -5.35 -6.04
CA THR A 106 -23.44 -4.66 -6.67
C THR A 106 -22.62 -5.60 -7.54
N VAL A 107 -22.21 -6.76 -7.02
CA VAL A 107 -21.38 -7.71 -7.80
C VAL A 107 -22.13 -8.24 -9.01
N CYS A 108 -23.43 -8.50 -8.90
CA CYS A 108 -24.24 -8.98 -10.03
C CYS A 108 -24.37 -7.91 -11.11
N LYS A 109 -24.61 -6.64 -10.72
CA LYS A 109 -24.64 -5.51 -11.66
C LYS A 109 -23.31 -5.35 -12.39
N LEU A 110 -22.19 -5.48 -11.67
CA LEU A 110 -20.85 -5.39 -12.25
C LEU A 110 -20.54 -6.56 -13.18
N ALA A 111 -20.97 -7.78 -12.82
CA ALA A 111 -20.78 -8.97 -13.66
C ALA A 111 -21.64 -8.94 -14.94
N ASP A 112 -22.78 -8.26 -14.93
CA ASP A 112 -23.67 -8.11 -16.08
C ASP A 112 -23.32 -6.91 -16.97
N ALA A 113 -22.59 -5.93 -16.42
CA ALA A 113 -22.07 -4.82 -17.20
C ALA A 113 -21.04 -5.34 -18.21
N ARG A 114 -21.24 -5.06 -19.51
CA ARG A 114 -20.26 -5.38 -20.55
C ARG A 114 -18.89 -4.77 -20.18
N PRO A 115 -17.76 -5.37 -20.59
CA PRO A 115 -16.42 -4.86 -20.28
C PRO A 115 -16.25 -3.36 -20.57
N GLU A 116 -16.88 -2.86 -21.64
CA GLU A 116 -16.89 -1.45 -22.02
C GLU A 116 -17.69 -0.55 -21.06
N ALA A 117 -18.81 -1.05 -20.51
CA ALA A 117 -19.62 -0.33 -19.53
C ALA A 117 -18.95 -0.30 -18.15
N VAL A 118 -18.23 -1.37 -17.77
CA VAL A 118 -17.37 -1.40 -16.58
C VAL A 118 -16.22 -0.42 -16.74
N ALA A 119 -15.50 -0.44 -17.86
CA ALA A 119 -14.45 0.54 -18.14
C ALA A 119 -14.95 1.99 -18.11
N LYS A 120 -16.17 2.25 -18.60
CA LYS A 120 -16.81 3.58 -18.57
C LYS A 120 -17.31 3.98 -17.18
N ALA A 121 -17.79 3.03 -16.37
CA ALA A 121 -18.16 3.28 -14.98
C ALA A 121 -16.93 3.55 -14.11
N LEU A 122 -15.81 2.86 -14.37
CA LEU A 122 -14.52 3.11 -13.76
C LEU A 122 -13.95 4.48 -14.18
N SER A 123 -14.10 4.87 -15.45
CA SER A 123 -13.66 6.20 -15.92
C SER A 123 -14.52 7.36 -15.42
N ASN A 124 -15.78 7.09 -15.05
CA ASN A 124 -16.71 8.09 -14.50
C ASN A 124 -16.77 8.06 -12.96
N SER A 125 -16.11 7.10 -12.32
CA SER A 125 -15.85 7.13 -10.88
C SER A 125 -14.85 8.28 -10.64
N PRO A 126 -15.15 9.24 -9.75
CA PRO A 126 -14.35 10.46 -9.59
C PRO A 126 -12.90 10.27 -9.11
N ASN A 127 -12.36 9.03 -9.06
CA ASN A 127 -11.06 8.72 -8.48
C ASN A 127 -10.23 7.61 -9.16
N ILE A 128 -10.49 7.21 -10.41
CA ILE A 128 -9.75 6.09 -11.06
C ILE A 128 -9.02 6.49 -12.35
N GLY A 129 -8.39 7.67 -12.35
CA GLY A 129 -7.27 7.98 -13.23
C GLY A 129 -6.01 8.16 -12.37
N PRO A 130 -4.78 8.16 -12.95
CA PRO A 130 -3.62 8.65 -12.22
C PRO A 130 -3.93 10.08 -11.77
N ARG A 131 -4.24 10.27 -10.49
CA ARG A 131 -4.52 11.58 -9.93
C ARG A 131 -3.30 12.42 -10.19
N LYS A 132 -3.44 13.52 -10.95
CA LYS A 132 -2.37 14.51 -11.07
C LYS A 132 -2.05 14.93 -9.63
N PRO A 133 -0.82 14.71 -9.14
CA PRO A 133 -0.47 15.04 -7.77
C PRO A 133 -0.62 16.54 -7.57
N GLU A 134 -1.14 16.92 -6.41
CA GLU A 134 -1.24 18.32 -6.05
C GLU A 134 0.17 18.86 -5.78
N LEU A 135 0.55 19.92 -6.49
CA LEU A 135 1.87 20.53 -6.35
C LEU A 135 1.84 21.58 -5.25
N LEU A 136 2.88 21.57 -4.43
CA LEU A 136 3.03 22.48 -3.29
C LEU A 136 3.83 23.72 -3.70
N LYS A 137 3.50 24.88 -3.15
CA LYS A 137 4.44 26.02 -3.15
C LYS A 137 5.60 25.74 -2.22
N LEU A 138 6.73 26.41 -2.43
CA LEU A 138 7.94 26.16 -1.64
C LEU A 138 7.69 26.36 -0.14
N GLU A 139 6.95 27.39 0.22
CA GLU A 139 6.55 27.72 1.59
C GLU A 139 5.60 26.70 2.22
N GLU A 140 4.90 25.90 1.42
CA GLU A 140 3.94 24.88 1.87
C GLU A 140 4.63 23.52 2.09
N VAL A 141 5.77 23.25 1.43
CA VAL A 141 6.48 21.96 1.49
C VAL A 141 6.77 21.54 2.93
N ARG A 142 7.30 22.47 3.74
CA ARG A 142 7.62 22.14 5.14
C ARG A 142 6.36 21.85 5.95
N HIS A 143 5.32 22.67 5.80
CA HIS A 143 4.06 22.50 6.52
C HIS A 143 3.40 21.15 6.20
N PHE A 144 3.45 20.74 4.92
CA PHE A 144 3.02 19.41 4.51
C PHE A 144 3.79 18.30 5.24
N CYS A 145 5.13 18.37 5.26
CA CYS A 145 5.94 17.38 5.96
C CYS A 145 5.69 17.39 7.48
N ASP A 146 5.48 18.56 8.08
CA ASP A 146 5.13 18.69 9.50
C ASP A 146 3.81 17.97 9.81
N GLY A 147 2.81 18.03 8.93
CA GLY A 147 1.54 17.30 9.07
C GLY A 147 1.69 15.78 8.99
N VAL A 148 2.47 15.31 8.01
CA VAL A 148 2.81 13.89 7.87
C VAL A 148 3.56 13.39 9.12
N MET A 149 4.58 14.13 9.56
CA MET A 149 5.38 13.77 10.74
C MET A 149 4.59 13.90 12.04
N GLY A 150 3.64 14.84 12.15
CA GLY A 150 2.71 14.91 13.27
C GLY A 150 1.84 13.67 13.38
N SER A 151 1.40 13.12 12.24
CA SER A 151 0.62 11.86 12.21
C SER A 151 1.46 10.67 12.66
N ILE A 152 2.70 10.57 12.16
CA ILE A 152 3.66 9.52 12.57
C ILE A 152 4.01 9.64 14.05
N GLY A 153 4.32 10.84 14.52
CA GLY A 153 4.68 11.13 15.90
C GLY A 153 3.55 10.89 16.90
N ALA A 154 2.30 10.92 16.43
CA ALA A 154 1.11 10.56 17.20
C ALA A 154 0.70 9.07 17.07
N GLY A 155 1.48 8.25 16.37
CA GLY A 155 1.16 6.84 16.11
C GLY A 155 -0.03 6.64 15.16
N ASN A 156 -0.47 7.67 14.44
CA ASN A 156 -1.58 7.64 13.51
C ASN A 156 -1.11 7.27 12.09
N LEU A 157 -0.69 6.03 11.89
CA LEU A 157 -0.25 5.58 10.56
C LEU A 157 -1.39 5.59 9.53
N ALA A 158 -2.61 5.29 9.95
CA ALA A 158 -3.78 5.29 9.07
C ALA A 158 -4.02 6.67 8.43
N GLY A 159 -3.74 7.75 9.15
CA GLY A 159 -3.81 9.12 8.65
C GLY A 159 -2.62 9.54 7.77
N THR A 160 -1.49 8.83 7.84
CA THR A 160 -0.25 9.20 7.13
C THR A 160 -0.33 8.94 5.63
N MET A 161 -0.79 7.76 5.21
CA MET A 161 -0.78 7.38 3.79
C MET A 161 -1.67 8.28 2.91
N PRO A 162 -2.90 8.65 3.32
CA PRO A 162 -3.74 9.57 2.54
C PRO A 162 -3.07 10.93 2.28
N GLN A 163 -2.31 11.45 3.26
CA GLN A 163 -1.57 12.72 3.11
C GLN A 163 -0.43 12.58 2.10
N ILE A 164 0.34 11.50 2.17
CA ILE A 164 1.43 11.26 1.21
C ILE A 164 0.86 11.08 -0.21
N GLN A 165 -0.24 10.34 -0.35
CA GLN A 165 -0.87 10.04 -1.65
C GLN A 165 -1.35 11.28 -2.41
N SER A 166 -1.76 12.36 -1.73
CA SER A 166 -2.25 13.56 -2.42
C SER A 166 -1.16 14.33 -3.17
N HIS A 167 0.11 14.18 -2.75
CA HIS A 167 1.26 14.91 -3.32
C HIS A 167 2.32 14.02 -3.97
N LEU A 168 2.28 12.70 -3.73
CA LEU A 168 3.23 11.75 -4.30
C LEU A 168 2.92 11.46 -5.77
N SER A 169 3.90 11.76 -6.63
CA SER A 169 3.83 11.45 -8.07
C SER A 169 4.15 9.96 -8.31
N ALA A 170 3.17 9.08 -8.11
CA ALA A 170 3.37 7.63 -8.21
C ALA A 170 2.25 6.90 -8.97
N THR A 171 2.59 5.78 -9.59
CA THR A 171 1.59 4.86 -10.17
C THR A 171 0.78 4.18 -9.06
N PRO A 172 -0.44 3.69 -9.33
CA PRO A 172 -1.23 2.95 -8.34
C PRO A 172 -0.48 1.76 -7.73
N LYS A 173 0.29 1.04 -8.57
CA LYS A 173 1.18 -0.05 -8.12
C LYS A 173 2.21 0.45 -7.09
N ARG A 174 2.91 1.55 -7.40
CA ARG A 174 3.91 2.12 -6.50
C ARG A 174 3.30 2.64 -5.20
N LEU A 175 2.09 3.23 -5.26
CA LEU A 175 1.36 3.65 -4.06
C LEU A 175 0.98 2.47 -3.16
N LYS A 176 0.55 1.35 -3.75
CA LYS A 176 0.27 0.11 -3.01
C LYS A 176 1.54 -0.43 -2.36
N GLU A 177 2.63 -0.55 -3.12
CA GLU A 177 3.93 -1.01 -2.60
C GLU A 177 4.43 -0.13 -1.45
N LEU A 178 4.28 1.18 -1.56
CA LEU A 178 4.63 2.12 -0.50
C LEU A 178 3.77 1.92 0.74
N ASN A 179 2.45 1.76 0.58
CA ASN A 179 1.54 1.53 1.70
C ASN A 179 1.86 0.21 2.42
N ASP A 180 2.09 -0.88 1.68
CA ASP A 180 2.43 -2.20 2.23
C ASP A 180 3.79 -2.15 2.97
N ALA A 181 4.78 -1.47 2.39
CA ALA A 181 6.09 -1.28 3.01
C ALA A 181 5.99 -0.43 4.28
N LEU A 182 5.23 0.66 4.25
CA LEU A 182 5.04 1.55 5.40
C LEU A 182 4.32 0.83 6.56
N GLY A 183 3.28 0.06 6.25
CA GLY A 183 2.58 -0.76 7.25
C GLY A 183 3.49 -1.78 7.91
N SER A 184 4.26 -2.53 7.10
CA SER A 184 5.21 -3.53 7.60
C SER A 184 6.30 -2.90 8.47
N TRP A 185 6.87 -1.78 8.01
CA TRP A 185 7.88 -1.02 8.74
C TRP A 185 7.33 -0.51 10.08
N TYR A 186 6.10 -0.01 10.12
CA TYR A 186 5.53 0.57 11.33
C TYR A 186 5.34 -0.48 12.42
N ILE A 187 4.80 -1.66 12.08
CA ILE A 187 4.66 -2.76 13.03
C ILE A 187 6.02 -3.19 13.57
N ALA A 188 7.02 -3.35 12.70
CA ALA A 188 8.37 -3.68 13.14
C ALA A 188 8.97 -2.60 14.06
N THR A 189 8.73 -1.32 13.74
CA THR A 189 9.20 -0.17 14.52
C THR A 189 8.56 -0.14 15.90
N LEU A 190 7.26 -0.35 16.04
CA LEU A 190 6.60 -0.39 17.35
C LEU A 190 7.12 -1.53 18.23
N VAL A 191 7.33 -2.72 17.65
CA VAL A 191 7.90 -3.87 18.37
C VAL A 191 9.30 -3.54 18.88
N GLN A 192 10.14 -2.91 18.06
CA GLN A 192 11.54 -2.63 18.41
C GLN A 192 11.67 -1.40 19.33
N LEU A 193 11.06 -0.29 18.94
CA LEU A 193 11.31 1.04 19.51
C LEU A 193 10.21 1.51 20.49
N GLY A 194 9.08 0.82 20.57
CA GLY A 194 7.96 1.19 21.43
C GLY A 194 7.06 2.25 20.79
N ASP A 195 6.21 2.86 21.62
CA ASP A 195 5.20 3.83 21.16
C ASP A 195 5.84 5.13 20.66
N ALA A 196 5.17 5.80 19.71
CA ALA A 196 5.60 7.09 19.18
C ALA A 196 5.47 8.20 20.24
N GLN A 197 6.47 9.09 20.28
CA GLN A 197 6.62 10.17 21.27
C GLN A 197 6.69 11.56 20.61
N GLY A 198 6.41 11.65 19.31
CA GLY A 198 6.48 12.88 18.53
C GLY A 198 7.54 12.86 17.43
N SER A 199 7.82 14.04 16.86
CA SER A 199 8.76 14.22 15.76
C SER A 199 9.50 15.54 15.87
N GLU A 200 10.63 15.65 15.17
CA GLU A 200 11.46 16.85 15.14
C GLU A 200 11.99 17.11 13.73
N PHE A 201 11.85 18.35 13.27
CA PHE A 201 12.49 18.82 12.04
C PHE A 201 13.99 18.96 12.27
N VAL A 202 14.79 18.34 11.40
CA VAL A 202 16.24 18.39 11.47
C VAL A 202 16.78 19.47 10.55
N LYS A 203 16.53 19.31 9.24
CA LYS A 203 17.10 20.19 8.22
C LYS A 203 16.35 20.12 6.91
N GLN A 204 16.60 21.16 6.11
CA GLN A 204 16.16 21.28 4.73
C GLN A 204 17.40 21.51 3.86
N ASP A 205 17.67 20.57 2.96
CA ASP A 205 18.77 20.65 2.00
C ASP A 205 18.20 20.93 0.61
N GLY A 206 18.59 22.04 -0.01
CA GLY A 206 18.31 22.31 -1.41
C GLY A 206 19.45 21.78 -2.28
N PHE A 207 19.21 20.71 -3.04
CA PHE A 207 20.15 20.26 -4.06
C PHE A 207 19.81 21.00 -5.35
N SER A 208 20.30 22.24 -5.47
CA SER A 208 19.96 23.19 -6.54
C SER A 208 18.51 23.75 -6.46
N ASN A 209 18.10 24.48 -7.51
CA ASN A 209 16.76 25.03 -7.64
C ASN A 209 15.71 23.98 -8.10
N THR A 210 16.07 22.70 -8.21
CA THR A 210 15.19 21.65 -8.74
C THR A 210 14.89 20.51 -7.76
N LEU A 211 15.75 20.26 -6.78
CA LEU A 211 15.57 19.20 -5.78
C LEU A 211 15.60 19.78 -4.37
N LEU A 212 14.69 19.29 -3.55
CA LEU A 212 14.54 19.72 -2.17
C LEU A 212 14.38 18.48 -1.29
N ARG A 213 15.21 18.39 -0.25
CA ARG A 213 15.16 17.31 0.73
C ARG A 213 14.85 17.89 2.10
N LEU A 214 13.85 17.33 2.77
CA LEU A 214 13.60 17.61 4.19
C LEU A 214 13.92 16.37 5.01
N THR A 215 14.58 16.55 6.14
CA THR A 215 14.93 15.48 7.07
C THR A 215 14.28 15.74 8.41
N TYR A 216 13.69 14.69 8.97
CA TYR A 216 13.05 14.68 10.27
C TYR A 216 13.56 13.51 11.10
N ILE A 217 13.30 13.57 12.40
CA ILE A 217 13.39 12.44 13.32
C ILE A 217 11.99 12.15 13.84
N ALA A 218 11.56 10.89 13.77
CA ALA A 218 10.45 10.37 14.58
C ALA A 218 11.01 9.78 15.88
N LYS A 219 10.43 10.16 17.02
CA LYS A 219 10.86 9.74 18.37
C LYS A 219 9.95 8.63 18.86
N TYR A 220 10.54 7.64 19.51
CA TYR A 220 9.87 6.51 20.13
C TYR A 220 10.45 6.26 21.53
N GLU A 221 9.79 5.46 22.36
CA GLU A 221 10.21 5.19 23.75
C GLU A 221 11.67 4.73 23.89
N ARG A 222 12.12 3.86 22.97
CA ARG A 222 13.43 3.20 23.02
C ARG A 222 14.38 3.63 21.91
N GLY A 223 14.02 4.65 21.13
CA GLY A 223 14.88 5.10 20.03
C GLY A 223 14.22 6.10 19.10
N ALA A 224 14.78 6.21 17.91
CA ALA A 224 14.34 7.16 16.90
C ALA A 224 14.60 6.62 15.49
N THR A 225 13.82 7.09 14.53
CA THR A 225 14.04 6.82 13.10
C THR A 225 14.17 8.12 12.34
N ARG A 226 15.02 8.12 11.33
CA ARG A 226 15.17 9.24 10.40
C ARG A 226 14.11 9.12 9.33
N TRP A 227 13.51 10.25 8.98
CA TRP A 227 12.55 10.38 7.90
C TRP A 227 13.07 11.37 6.85
N ILE A 228 12.91 11.01 5.59
CA ILE A 228 13.39 11.80 4.45
C ILE A 228 12.22 11.99 3.49
N PHE A 229 12.00 13.25 3.12
CA PHE A 229 11.07 13.64 2.07
C PHE A 229 11.88 14.26 0.93
N LEU A 230 11.69 13.76 -0.29
CA LEU A 230 12.36 14.26 -1.47
C LEU A 230 11.32 14.86 -2.43
N PHE A 231 11.52 16.12 -2.78
CA PHE A 231 10.68 16.87 -3.70
C PHE A 231 11.45 17.25 -4.95
N TYR A 232 10.73 17.27 -6.07
CA TYR A 232 11.21 17.76 -7.35
C TYR A 232 10.39 18.95 -7.82
N LYS A 233 11.06 19.99 -8.29
CA LYS A 233 10.42 21.20 -8.82
C LYS A 233 9.86 20.93 -10.21
N GLN A 234 8.56 21.17 -10.34
CA GLN A 234 7.81 21.18 -11.59
C GLN A 234 7.46 22.62 -11.98
N SER A 235 6.83 22.82 -13.14
CA SER A 235 6.51 24.17 -13.66
C SER A 235 5.58 24.96 -12.74
N GLU A 236 4.69 24.28 -12.01
CA GLU A 236 3.63 24.89 -11.19
C GLU A 236 3.91 24.77 -9.67
N GLY A 237 4.95 24.05 -9.24
CA GLY A 237 5.23 23.83 -7.82
C GLY A 237 6.16 22.64 -7.56
N TRP A 238 6.17 22.15 -6.32
CA TRP A 238 6.98 21.03 -5.85
C TRP A 238 6.13 19.78 -5.70
N GLY A 239 6.52 18.70 -6.38
CA GLY A 239 5.89 17.39 -6.22
C GLY A 239 6.74 16.51 -5.30
N LEU A 240 6.09 15.78 -4.39
CA LEU A 240 6.77 14.72 -3.63
C LEU A 240 7.11 13.58 -4.60
N ILE A 241 8.37 13.19 -4.66
CA ILE A 241 8.86 12.12 -5.53
C ILE A 241 9.30 10.88 -4.76
N ASP A 242 9.72 11.06 -3.51
CA ASP A 242 10.06 9.95 -2.63
C ASP A 242 9.87 10.31 -1.16
N VAL A 243 9.53 9.31 -0.36
CA VAL A 243 9.43 9.40 1.10
C VAL A 243 9.87 8.07 1.68
N GLY A 244 10.70 8.13 2.73
CA GLY A 244 11.20 6.92 3.37
C GLY A 244 11.73 7.18 4.77
N SER A 245 12.00 6.08 5.46
CA SER A 245 12.57 6.08 6.80
C SER A 245 13.67 5.05 6.94
N ASP A 246 14.63 5.35 7.82
CA ASP A 246 15.73 4.45 8.14
C ASP A 246 16.24 4.66 9.58
N ALA A 247 17.07 3.73 10.05
CA ALA A 247 17.69 3.79 11.37
C ALA A 247 19.04 4.52 11.39
N ASN A 248 19.48 5.13 10.27
CA ASN A 248 20.78 5.79 10.17
C ASN A 248 20.74 7.21 10.76
N LEU A 249 20.68 7.28 12.09
CA LEU A 249 20.69 8.54 12.83
C LEU A 249 22.06 9.26 12.76
N GLN A 250 23.16 8.55 12.46
CA GLN A 250 24.48 9.17 12.31
C GLN A 250 24.49 10.20 11.17
N ALA A 251 23.80 9.90 10.07
CA ALA A 251 23.69 10.80 8.92
C ALA A 251 22.88 12.09 9.21
N VAL A 252 22.26 12.22 10.39
CA VAL A 252 21.69 13.48 10.88
C VAL A 252 22.76 14.36 11.55
N LEU A 253 23.78 13.75 12.14
CA LEU A 253 24.84 14.44 12.89
C LEU A 253 25.95 14.98 12.00
N GLU A 254 26.09 14.46 10.78
CA GLU A 254 27.04 14.93 9.78
C GLU A 254 26.56 16.26 9.18
N LYS A 255 27.30 17.34 9.46
CA LYS A 255 27.10 18.69 8.93
C LYS A 255 27.86 18.89 7.62
#